data_AF-A0AA38LLJ2-F1
#
_entry.id   AF-A0AA38LLJ2-F1
#
_cell.length_a   1.000
_cell.length_b   1.000
_cell.length_c   1.000
_cell.angle_alpha   90.00
_cell.angle_beta   90.00
_cell.angle_gamma   90.00
#
_symmetry.space_group_name_H-M   'P 1'
#
loop_
_entity.id
_entity.type
_entity.pdbx_description
1 polymer ?
#
loop_
_entity_poly.entity_id
_entity_poly.type
_entity_poly.pdbx_seq_one_letter_code
_entity_poly.pdbx_strand_id
1 'polypeptide(L)'
;MDLGAKTITITAYDNEERESTGTIIVPMEVGPTCHDTTFHVLDLDLPYNMLLGRPWIHAMQAIPSTFHQCIKLCHEGRIVTIS
;
A
#
# COMPACT_ATOMS: atom_id res chain seq x y z
N MET A 1 -11.34 -2.39 -16.19
CA MET A 1 -10.19 -2.90 -15.44
C MET A 1 -10.54 -4.32 -15.05
N ASP A 2 -9.71 -5.31 -15.36
CA ASP A 2 -10.01 -6.69 -14.97
C ASP A 2 -9.55 -6.89 -13.53
N LEU A 3 -10.48 -7.31 -12.66
CA LEU A 3 -10.26 -7.45 -11.22
C LEU A 3 -10.15 -8.94 -10.89
N GLY A 4 -9.17 -9.29 -10.08
CA GLY A 4 -9.11 -10.61 -9.49
C GLY A 4 -10.29 -10.83 -8.55
N ALA A 5 -10.86 -12.04 -8.58
CA ALA A 5 -12.06 -12.42 -7.82
C ALA A 5 -11.88 -12.51 -6.30
N LYS A 6 -10.71 -12.15 -5.75
CA LYS A 6 -10.44 -12.21 -4.32
C LYS A 6 -10.97 -10.96 -3.64
N THR A 7 -12.02 -11.10 -2.84
CA THR A 7 -12.55 -10.02 -2.00
C THR A 7 -12.14 -10.20 -0.53
N ILE A 8 -12.15 -9.10 0.22
CA ILE A 8 -12.01 -9.07 1.68
C ILE A 8 -13.02 -8.08 2.26
N THR A 9 -13.43 -8.32 3.49
CA THR A 9 -14.14 -7.33 4.30
C THR A 9 -13.12 -6.47 5.04
N ILE A 10 -13.24 -5.16 4.88
CA ILE A 10 -12.42 -4.14 5.52
C ILE A 10 -13.28 -3.42 6.55
N THR A 11 -12.88 -3.48 7.81
CA THR A 11 -13.51 -2.71 8.88
C THR A 11 -12.78 -1.38 9.04
N ALA A 12 -13.50 -0.28 8.85
CA ALA A 12 -12.98 1.07 9.04
C ALA A 12 -12.95 1.48 10.52
N TYR A 13 -12.39 2.65 10.82
CA TYR A 13 -12.22 3.14 12.20
C TYR A 13 -13.55 3.37 12.93
N ASP A 14 -14.59 3.75 12.20
CA ASP A 14 -15.96 3.93 12.67
C ASP A 14 -16.72 2.59 12.88
N ASN A 15 -16.03 1.45 12.70
CA ASN A 15 -16.58 0.10 12.66
C ASN A 15 -17.53 -0.15 11.48
N GLU A 16 -17.54 0.71 10.45
CA GLU A 16 -18.21 0.36 9.21
C GLU A 16 -17.42 -0.72 8.47
N GLU A 17 -18.10 -1.81 8.13
CA GLU A 17 -17.55 -2.86 7.30
C GLU A 17 -17.85 -2.58 5.83
N ARG A 18 -16.84 -2.75 4.98
CA ARG A 18 -16.95 -2.57 3.54
C ARG A 18 -16.27 -3.72 2.83
N GLU A 19 -16.95 -4.31 1.86
CA GLU A 19 -16.35 -5.35 1.02
C GLU A 19 -15.56 -4.71 -0.12
N SER A 20 -14.35 -5.22 -0.38
CA SER A 20 -13.56 -4.82 -1.54
C SER A 20 -14.18 -5.36 -2.83
N THR A 21 -14.16 -4.58 -3.90
CA THR A 21 -14.63 -4.99 -5.24
C THR A 21 -13.81 -6.13 -5.84
N GLY A 22 -12.55 -6.28 -5.43
CA GLY A 22 -11.65 -7.33 -5.89
C GLY A 22 -10.19 -6.97 -5.65
N THR A 23 -9.28 -7.64 -6.36
CA THR A 23 -7.85 -7.32 -6.31
C THR A 23 -7.30 -6.84 -7.64
N ILE A 24 -6.29 -5.98 -7.58
CA ILE A 24 -5.48 -5.58 -8.73
C ILE A 24 -4.00 -5.68 -8.42
N ILE A 25 -3.19 -6.01 -9.43
CA ILE A 25 -1.72 -5.89 -9.36
C ILE A 25 -1.33 -4.56 -10.01
N VAL A 26 -0.59 -3.74 -9.29
CA VAL A 26 -0.08 -2.45 -9.76
C VAL A 26 1.45 -2.46 -9.69
N PRO A 27 2.18 -2.21 -10.79
CA PRO A 27 3.62 -1.96 -10.73
C PRO A 27 3.83 -0.60 -10.08
N MET A 28 4.37 -0.60 -8.87
CA MET A 28 4.50 0.60 -8.06
C MET A 28 5.96 1.07 -8.00
N GLU A 29 6.20 2.29 -8.46
CA GLU A 29 7.50 2.95 -8.37
C GLU A 29 7.60 3.75 -7.07
N VAL A 30 8.62 3.44 -6.26
CA VAL A 30 8.84 4.02 -4.93
C VAL A 30 10.33 4.32 -4.77
N GLY A 31 10.69 5.59 -4.89
CA GLY A 31 12.10 5.99 -4.99
C GLY A 31 12.77 5.29 -6.19
N PRO A 32 13.93 4.64 -6.04
CA PRO A 32 14.61 3.91 -7.11
C PRO A 32 14.09 2.48 -7.31
N THR A 33 13.02 2.06 -6.62
CA THR A 33 12.52 0.68 -6.66
C THR A 33 11.20 0.59 -7.41
N CYS A 34 10.96 -0.52 -8.10
CA CYS A 34 9.68 -0.83 -8.75
C CYS A 34 9.25 -2.24 -8.35
N HIS A 35 8.03 -2.37 -7.83
CA HIS A 35 7.50 -3.64 -7.32
C HIS A 35 6.03 -3.83 -7.67
N ASP A 36 5.71 -5.00 -8.21
CA ASP A 36 4.32 -5.43 -8.39
C ASP A 36 3.67 -5.64 -7.01
N THR A 37 2.68 -4.80 -6.71
CA THR A 37 1.96 -4.85 -5.45
C THR A 37 0.49 -5.20 -5.70
N THR A 38 -0.01 -6.20 -4.98
CA THR A 38 -1.43 -6.54 -5.00
C THR A 38 -2.21 -5.64 -4.05
N PHE A 39 -3.21 -4.93 -4.56
CA PHE A 39 -4.15 -4.11 -3.81
C PHE A 39 -5.54 -4.71 -3.81
N HIS A 40 -6.28 -4.48 -2.72
CA HIS A 40 -7.72 -4.63 -2.69
C HIS A 40 -8.36 -3.32 -3.10
N VAL A 41 -9.27 -3.37 -4.08
CA VAL A 41 -9.94 -2.19 -4.61
C VAL A 41 -11.20 -1.90 -3.81
N LEU A 42 -11.37 -0.66 -3.39
CA LEU A 42 -12.57 -0.15 -2.76
C LEU A 42 -13.23 0.87 -3.71
N ASP A 43 -14.51 0.71 -3.98
CA ASP A 43 -15.30 1.67 -4.75
C ASP A 43 -15.94 2.69 -3.80
N LEU A 44 -15.11 3.65 -3.33
CA LEU A 44 -15.47 4.65 -2.33
C LEU A 44 -14.83 6.00 -2.64
N ASP A 45 -15.53 7.08 -2.33
CA ASP A 45 -15.00 8.44 -2.43
C ASP A 45 -14.21 8.78 -1.15
N LEU A 46 -12.91 8.47 -1.16
CA LEU A 46 -11.98 8.68 -0.05
C LEU A 46 -10.96 9.76 -0.40
N PRO A 47 -10.43 10.52 0.58
CA PRO A 47 -9.43 11.56 0.34
C PRO A 47 -8.03 11.01 0.01
N TYR A 48 -7.92 9.70 -0.28
CA TYR A 48 -6.68 9.01 -0.62
C TYR A 48 -6.95 7.91 -1.63
N ASN A 49 -5.95 7.62 -2.47
CA ASN A 49 -6.06 6.61 -3.53
C ASN A 49 -5.56 5.22 -3.10
N MET A 50 -4.68 5.15 -2.08
CA MET A 50 -3.95 3.93 -1.75
C MET A 50 -3.51 3.91 -0.29
N LEU A 51 -3.62 2.75 0.35
CA LEU A 51 -3.12 2.49 1.70
C LEU A 51 -2.07 1.38 1.67
N LEU A 52 -0.86 1.73 2.07
CA LEU A 52 0.25 0.78 2.20
C LEU A 52 0.31 0.27 3.64
N GLY A 53 -0.28 -0.91 3.83
CA GLY A 53 -0.29 -1.57 5.14
C GLY A 53 1.04 -2.20 5.51
N ARG A 54 1.06 -2.79 6.71
CA ARG A 54 2.21 -3.58 7.23
C ARG A 54 2.75 -4.64 6.26
N PRO A 55 1.92 -5.39 5.49
CA PRO A 55 2.45 -6.36 4.54
C PRO A 55 3.41 -5.76 3.51
N TRP A 56 3.06 -4.60 2.94
CA TRP A 56 3.91 -3.91 1.98
C TRP A 56 5.17 -3.35 2.66
N ILE A 57 5.02 -2.72 3.83
CA ILE A 57 6.15 -2.17 4.60
C ILE A 57 7.18 -3.26 4.92
N HIS A 58 6.73 -4.43 5.37
CA HIS A 58 7.61 -5.56 5.70
C HIS A 58 8.27 -6.15 4.44
N ALA A 59 7.51 -6.31 3.36
CA ALA A 59 8.05 -6.83 2.09
C ALA A 59 9.17 -5.94 1.54
N MET A 60 9.04 -4.62 1.70
CA MET A 60 10.02 -3.63 1.27
C MET A 60 11.15 -3.37 2.27
N GLN A 61 11.13 -4.05 3.43
CA GLN A 61 12.01 -3.74 4.57
C GLN A 61 12.01 -2.24 4.91
N ALA A 62 10.86 -1.60 4.71
CA ALA A 62 10.67 -0.18 4.84
C ALA A 62 10.50 0.20 6.32
N ILE A 63 11.06 1.33 6.71
CA ILE A 63 10.99 1.90 8.05
C ILE A 63 10.24 3.23 7.94
N PRO A 64 8.96 3.29 8.34
CA PRO A 64 8.24 4.55 8.43
C PRO A 64 8.74 5.35 9.64
N SER A 65 8.94 6.66 9.45
CA SER A 65 9.29 7.61 10.50
C SER A 65 8.20 8.66 10.60
N THR A 66 7.37 8.58 11.64
CA THR A 66 6.29 9.55 11.88
C THR A 66 6.84 10.95 12.16
N PHE A 67 7.96 11.05 12.88
CA PHE A 67 8.59 12.33 13.23
C PHE A 67 9.07 13.09 12.00
N HIS A 68 9.67 12.39 11.03
CA HIS A 68 10.18 12.98 9.80
C HIS A 68 9.19 12.88 8.62
N GLN A 69 8.01 12.30 8.85
CA GLN A 69 6.98 12.01 7.84
C GLN A 69 7.54 11.36 6.57
N CYS A 70 8.44 10.38 6.75
CA CYS A 70 9.13 9.76 5.64
C CYS A 70 9.19 8.23 5.78
N ILE A 71 9.45 7.55 4.67
CA ILE A 71 9.74 6.12 4.62
C ILE A 71 11.20 5.95 4.23
N LYS A 72 11.92 5.11 4.98
CA LYS A 72 13.30 4.74 4.66
C LYS A 72 13.36 3.29 4.20
N LEU A 73 14.09 3.00 3.15
CA LEU A 73 14.32 1.64 2.67
C LEU A 73 15.80 1.44 2.29
N CYS A 74 16.27 0.20 2.36
CA CYS A 74 17.60 -0.16 1.89
C CYS A 74 17.51 -0.56 0.41
N HIS A 75 18.26 0.12 -0.45
CA HIS A 75 18.39 -0.22 -1.86
C HIS A 75 19.88 -0.21 -2.24
N GLU A 76 20.38 -1.34 -2.76
CA GLU A 76 21.79 -1.52 -3.14
C GLU A 76 22.80 -1.11 -2.04
N GLY A 77 22.48 -1.44 -0.78
CA GLY A 77 23.32 -1.12 0.38
C GLY A 77 23.29 0.34 0.81
N ARG A 78 22.41 1.17 0.23
CA ARG A 78 22.19 2.57 0.61
C ARG A 78 20.82 2.77 1.21
N ILE A 79 20.72 3.69 2.16
CA ILE A 79 19.43 4.12 2.71
C ILE A 79 18.85 5.17 1.77
N VAL A 80 17.68 4.87 1.21
CA VAL A 80 16.85 5.82 0.47
C VAL A 80 15.77 6.33 1.40
N THR A 81 15.52 7.63 1.37
CA THR A 81 14.43 8.28 2.12
C THR A 81 13.42 8.84 1.13
N ILE A 82 12.14 8.56 1.35
CA ILE A 82 11.02 9.04 0.56
C ILE A 82 10.12 9.83 1.50
N SER A 83 9.80 11.06 1.12
CA SER A 83 8.99 12.01 1.89
C SER A 83 8.02 12.71 0.96
#